data_AF-A0A6J0U5T4-F1
#
_entry.id   AF-A0A6J0U5T4-F1
#
_cell.length_a   1.000
_cell.length_b   1.000
_cell.length_c   1.000
_cell.angle_alpha   90.00
_cell.angle_beta   90.00
_cell.angle_gamma   90.00
#
_symmetry.space_group_name_H-M   'P 1'
#
loop_
_entity.id
_entity.type
_entity.pdbx_description
1 polymer ?
#
loop_
_entity_poly.entity_id
_entity_poly.type
_entity_poly.pdbx_seq_one_letter_code
_entity_poly.pdbx_strand_id
1 'polypeptide(L)'
;MFIPGLPVLLLLIWLPTSILGCLQCDQKFKENVAQLRTVVVPRQIHDTRLKERAEVLLKGLEGNFFVHYATSQFSGFAVKSKVDALIEEARSRTATLLRTPAEDLALLDKLVTFRRKTTMKLKQALKEHQVKACDKEGCGWLKYKVINCKSCQETLPSCLTLSQCFVDSQERLSLRYGKPLKDPNIARTGVAIVLCMGGVLFLVTISVIVVYWRNRLFEFV
;
A
#
# COMPACT_ATOMS: atom_id res chain seq x y z
N MET A 1 21.10 -38.41 35.14
CA MET A 1 20.45 -37.13 35.49
C MET A 1 20.00 -36.48 34.18
N PHE A 2 18.81 -36.87 33.70
CA PHE A 2 18.23 -36.34 32.47
C PHE A 2 17.57 -35.00 32.80
N ILE A 3 17.92 -33.93 32.09
CA ILE A 3 17.28 -32.63 32.20
C ILE A 3 16.20 -32.57 31.11
N PRO A 4 14.90 -32.72 31.42
CA PRO A 4 13.85 -32.56 30.42
C PRO A 4 13.34 -31.12 30.50
N GLY A 5 13.76 -30.26 29.58
CA GLY A 5 13.32 -28.86 29.61
C GLY A 5 13.41 -28.08 28.30
N LEU A 6 14.02 -28.63 27.25
CA LEU A 6 14.22 -27.89 26.00
C LEU A 6 13.07 -27.91 24.97
N PRO A 7 12.13 -28.87 24.90
CA PRO A 7 11.19 -28.90 23.78
C PRO A 7 10.01 -27.92 23.91
N VAL A 8 9.77 -27.36 25.10
CA VAL A 8 8.65 -26.41 25.32
C VAL A 8 8.98 -24.99 24.84
N LEU A 9 10.26 -24.59 24.85
CA LEU A 9 10.64 -23.22 24.45
C LEU A 9 10.57 -22.98 22.92
N LEU A 10 10.65 -24.05 22.11
CA LEU A 10 10.63 -23.96 20.64
C LEU A 10 9.22 -23.83 20.04
N LEU A 11 8.16 -24.15 20.80
CA LEU A 11 6.76 -24.05 20.35
C LEU A 11 6.18 -22.63 20.43
N LEU A 12 6.80 -21.71 21.16
CA LEU A 12 6.35 -20.31 21.27
C LEU A 12 6.81 -19.42 20.10
N ILE A 13 7.69 -19.91 19.23
CA ILE A 13 8.24 -19.15 18.09
C ILE A 13 7.28 -19.20 16.88
N TRP A 14 6.23 -20.02 16.94
CA TRP A 14 5.23 -20.18 15.89
C TRP A 14 3.84 -19.66 16.31
N LEU A 15 3.76 -18.64 17.16
CA LEU A 15 2.56 -17.82 17.12
C LEU A 15 2.64 -17.01 15.83
N PRO A 16 1.73 -17.22 14.84
CA PRO A 16 1.52 -16.19 13.85
C PRO A 16 1.06 -14.98 14.65
N THR A 17 1.96 -14.02 14.86
CA THR A 17 1.60 -12.66 15.20
C THR A 17 0.81 -12.16 14.00
N SER A 18 -0.46 -12.54 13.97
CA SER A 18 -1.43 -11.97 13.06
C SER A 18 -1.32 -10.49 13.34
N ILE A 19 -0.77 -9.74 12.39
CA ILE A 19 -0.57 -8.30 12.53
C ILE A 19 -1.98 -7.72 12.53
N LEU A 20 -2.54 -7.61 13.74
CA LEU A 20 -3.84 -7.06 14.01
C LEU A 20 -3.67 -5.54 13.95
N GLY A 21 -4.52 -4.87 13.19
CA GLY A 21 -4.29 -3.46 13.00
C GLY A 21 -5.35 -2.72 12.22
N CYS A 22 -5.58 -1.46 12.59
CA CYS A 22 -6.74 -0.66 12.20
C CYS A 22 -8.07 -1.30 12.64
N LEU A 23 -8.83 -1.91 11.71
CA LEU A 23 -10.16 -2.45 12.00
C LEU A 23 -10.09 -3.82 12.67
N GLN A 24 -9.04 -4.59 12.38
CA GLN A 24 -8.81 -5.92 12.93
C GLN A 24 -8.49 -5.89 14.43
N CYS A 25 -8.35 -4.69 15.02
CA CYS A 25 -8.26 -4.52 16.47
C CYS A 25 -9.56 -4.89 17.18
N ASP A 26 -10.70 -4.87 16.48
CA ASP A 26 -11.99 -5.27 17.03
C ASP A 26 -12.26 -6.76 16.80
N GLN A 27 -12.32 -7.51 17.90
CA GLN A 27 -12.55 -8.96 17.86
C GLN A 27 -13.93 -9.30 17.24
N LYS A 28 -14.96 -8.49 17.52
CA LYS A 28 -16.31 -8.74 17.01
C LYS A 28 -16.40 -8.54 15.51
N PHE A 29 -15.76 -7.50 14.97
CA PHE A 29 -15.59 -7.31 13.54
C PHE A 29 -14.93 -8.53 12.90
N LYS A 30 -13.80 -9.01 13.46
CA LYS A 30 -13.08 -10.17 12.94
C LYS A 30 -13.95 -11.44 12.89
N GLU A 31 -14.68 -11.71 13.97
CA GLU A 31 -15.64 -12.82 14.03
C GLU A 31 -16.73 -12.71 12.97
N ASN A 32 -17.32 -11.51 12.81
CA ASN A 32 -18.39 -11.32 11.84
C ASN A 32 -17.89 -11.53 10.41
N VAL A 33 -16.68 -11.06 10.07
CA VAL A 33 -16.09 -11.28 8.74
C VAL A 33 -15.80 -12.77 8.52
N ALA A 34 -15.28 -13.46 9.54
CA ALA A 34 -15.06 -14.91 9.48
C ALA A 34 -16.37 -15.67 9.26
N GLN A 35 -17.45 -15.31 9.96
CA GLN A 35 -18.77 -15.91 9.76
C GLN A 35 -19.36 -15.60 8.39
N LEU A 36 -19.14 -14.39 7.85
CA LEU A 36 -19.53 -14.07 6.47
C LEU A 36 -18.84 -15.04 5.49
N ARG A 37 -17.57 -15.37 5.72
CA ARG A 37 -16.79 -16.24 4.83
C ARG A 37 -17.16 -17.71 4.97
N THR A 38 -17.33 -18.21 6.19
CA THR A 38 -17.48 -19.65 6.43
C THR A 38 -18.93 -20.12 6.49
N VAL A 39 -19.88 -19.22 6.73
CA VAL A 39 -21.31 -19.57 6.85
C VAL A 39 -22.14 -18.93 5.75
N VAL A 40 -22.03 -17.62 5.57
CA VAL A 40 -22.94 -16.88 4.70
C VAL A 40 -22.61 -17.11 3.22
N VAL A 41 -21.34 -16.92 2.83
CA VAL A 41 -20.90 -17.08 1.44
C VAL A 41 -21.16 -18.49 0.90
N PRO A 42 -20.82 -19.59 1.61
CA PRO A 42 -21.09 -20.93 1.11
C PRO A 42 -22.58 -21.24 0.94
N ARG A 43 -23.42 -20.63 1.79
CA ARG A 43 -24.88 -20.83 1.81
C ARG A 43 -25.63 -19.97 0.79
N GLN A 44 -25.20 -18.73 0.56
CA GLN A 44 -25.94 -17.74 -0.23
C GLN A 44 -25.36 -17.50 -1.64
N ILE A 45 -24.13 -17.95 -1.90
CA ILE A 45 -23.52 -17.89 -3.23
C ILE A 45 -23.42 -19.31 -3.79
N HIS A 46 -24.14 -19.57 -4.88
CA HIS A 46 -24.18 -20.86 -5.55
C HIS A 46 -23.15 -20.90 -6.69
N ASP A 47 -22.95 -19.78 -7.39
CA ASP A 47 -21.92 -19.67 -8.43
C ASP A 47 -20.51 -19.82 -7.83
N THR A 48 -19.76 -20.80 -8.32
CA THR A 48 -18.43 -21.16 -7.79
C THR A 48 -17.42 -20.02 -7.95
N ARG A 49 -17.44 -19.30 -9.07
CA ARG A 49 -16.54 -18.19 -9.34
C ARG A 49 -16.85 -16.98 -8.47
N LEU A 50 -18.14 -16.69 -8.24
CA LEU A 50 -18.55 -15.63 -7.32
C LEU A 50 -18.19 -15.98 -5.87
N LYS A 51 -18.34 -17.26 -5.49
CA LYS A 51 -17.98 -17.78 -4.17
C LYS A 51 -16.50 -17.58 -3.88
N GLU A 52 -15.62 -18.05 -4.77
CA GLU A 52 -14.17 -17.88 -4.64
C GLU A 52 -13.77 -16.41 -4.49
N ARG A 53 -14.37 -15.52 -5.30
CA ARG A 53 -14.13 -14.06 -5.21
C ARG A 53 -14.55 -13.49 -3.87
N ALA A 54 -15.71 -13.88 -3.36
CA ALA A 54 -16.21 -13.44 -2.06
C ALA A 54 -15.31 -13.95 -0.92
N GLU A 55 -14.88 -15.21 -0.97
CA GLU A 55 -13.99 -15.81 0.02
C GLU A 55 -12.62 -15.14 0.05
N VAL A 56 -12.01 -14.89 -1.11
CA VAL A 56 -10.73 -14.16 -1.22
C VAL A 56 -10.87 -12.74 -0.66
N LEU A 57 -11.97 -12.04 -1.00
CA LEU A 57 -12.24 -10.71 -0.48
C LEU A 57 -12.31 -10.72 1.05
N LEU A 58 -13.09 -11.62 1.64
CA LEU A 58 -13.29 -11.71 3.09
C LEU A 58 -12.02 -12.18 3.81
N LYS A 59 -11.28 -13.13 3.24
CA LYS A 59 -9.98 -13.56 3.77
C LYS A 59 -8.99 -12.40 3.85
N GLY A 60 -9.02 -11.50 2.86
CA GLY A 60 -8.25 -10.25 2.91
C GLY A 60 -8.66 -9.35 4.08
N LEU A 61 -9.96 -9.19 4.31
CA LEU A 61 -10.51 -8.37 5.41
C LEU A 61 -10.24 -8.97 6.80
N GLU A 62 -10.26 -10.30 6.94
CA GLU A 62 -9.86 -11.02 8.16
C GLU A 62 -8.37 -10.88 8.46
N GLY A 63 -7.55 -10.87 7.40
CA GLY A 63 -6.11 -10.77 7.47
C GLY A 63 -5.60 -9.33 7.45
N ASN A 64 -4.52 -9.09 6.71
CA ASN A 64 -3.73 -7.86 6.83
C ASN A 64 -4.17 -6.73 5.88
N PHE A 65 -5.32 -6.81 5.20
CA PHE A 65 -5.67 -5.85 4.14
C PHE A 65 -5.62 -4.39 4.60
N PHE A 66 -6.27 -4.06 5.72
CA PHE A 66 -6.31 -2.69 6.23
C PHE A 66 -4.98 -2.22 6.80
N VAL A 67 -4.22 -3.11 7.44
CA VAL A 67 -2.85 -2.82 7.90
C VAL A 67 -1.96 -2.48 6.71
N HIS A 68 -1.94 -3.35 5.70
CA HIS A 68 -1.17 -3.14 4.49
C HIS A 68 -1.59 -1.84 3.80
N TYR A 69 -2.89 -1.56 3.70
CA TYR A 69 -3.39 -0.30 3.16
C TYR A 69 -2.86 0.91 3.94
N ALA A 70 -2.89 0.85 5.28
CA ALA A 70 -2.42 1.92 6.15
C ALA A 70 -0.91 2.13 6.12
N THR A 71 -0.11 1.10 5.80
CA THR A 71 1.35 1.19 5.88
C THR A 71 2.05 1.26 4.52
N SER A 72 1.35 0.88 3.44
CA SER A 72 1.89 0.96 2.07
C SER A 72 1.63 2.31 1.41
N GLN A 73 0.58 3.02 1.82
CA GLN A 73 0.20 4.33 1.25
C GLN A 73 0.32 5.47 2.26
N PHE A 74 0.45 5.15 3.55
CA PHE A 74 0.50 6.11 4.66
C PHE A 74 1.53 5.68 5.70
N SER A 75 1.75 6.51 6.72
CA SER A 75 2.70 6.23 7.82
C SER A 75 2.30 5.07 8.75
N GLY A 76 1.10 4.50 8.58
CA GLY A 76 0.54 3.50 9.50
C GLY A 76 -0.14 4.08 10.74
N PHE A 77 -0.21 5.41 10.87
CA PHE A 77 -0.90 6.08 11.97
C PHE A 77 -2.17 6.77 11.47
N ALA A 78 -3.28 6.57 12.18
CA ALA A 78 -4.58 7.16 11.84
C ALA A 78 -5.17 7.92 13.02
N VAL A 79 -5.99 8.95 12.75
CA VAL A 79 -6.72 9.67 13.80
C VAL A 79 -7.65 8.70 14.55
N LYS A 80 -7.40 8.51 15.86
CA LYS A 80 -8.04 7.44 16.65
C LYS A 80 -9.57 7.55 16.65
N SER A 81 -10.12 8.73 16.94
CA SER A 81 -11.56 8.94 17.03
C SER A 81 -12.32 8.54 15.76
N LYS A 82 -11.70 8.73 14.59
CA LYS A 82 -12.28 8.33 13.31
C LYS A 82 -12.20 6.82 13.08
N VAL A 83 -11.13 6.18 13.54
CA VAL A 83 -10.99 4.73 13.48
C VAL A 83 -11.96 4.05 14.45
N ASP A 84 -12.14 4.58 15.65
CA ASP A 84 -13.12 4.06 16.62
C ASP A 84 -14.54 4.10 16.05
N ALA A 85 -14.95 5.24 15.49
CA ALA A 85 -16.26 5.37 14.84
C ALA A 85 -16.40 4.42 13.64
N LEU A 86 -15.32 4.22 12.88
CA LEU A 86 -15.30 3.30 11.75
C LEU A 86 -15.41 1.83 12.21
N ILE A 87 -14.77 1.46 13.32
CA ILE A 87 -14.88 0.13 13.92
C ILE A 87 -16.32 -0.15 14.32
N GLU A 88 -16.97 0.78 15.03
CA GLU A 88 -18.37 0.63 15.44
C GLU A 88 -19.30 0.47 14.23
N GLU A 89 -19.12 1.30 13.21
CA GLU A 89 -19.88 1.17 11.97
C GLU A 89 -19.59 -0.14 11.24
N ALA A 90 -18.34 -0.56 11.14
CA ALA A 90 -17.95 -1.80 10.49
C ALA A 90 -18.50 -3.02 11.23
N ARG A 91 -18.48 -3.01 12.57
CA ARG A 91 -19.07 -4.06 13.41
C ARG A 91 -20.57 -4.16 13.17
N SER A 92 -21.27 -3.02 13.18
CA SER A 92 -22.72 -2.98 12.92
C SER A 92 -23.06 -3.45 11.50
N ARG A 93 -22.35 -2.94 10.48
CA ARG A 93 -22.55 -3.31 9.07
C ARG A 93 -22.31 -4.79 8.81
N THR A 94 -21.24 -5.36 9.36
CA THR A 94 -20.95 -6.79 9.22
C THR A 94 -22.01 -7.64 9.91
N ALA A 95 -22.50 -7.24 11.08
CA ALA A 95 -23.63 -7.89 11.74
C ALA A 95 -24.93 -7.83 10.92
N THR A 96 -25.19 -6.72 10.21
CA THR A 96 -26.32 -6.63 9.27
C THR A 96 -26.15 -7.58 8.08
N LEU A 97 -24.95 -7.64 7.51
CA LEU A 97 -24.65 -8.51 6.36
C LEU A 97 -24.87 -9.99 6.70
N LEU A 98 -24.56 -10.42 7.93
CA LEU A 98 -24.79 -11.80 8.39
C LEU A 98 -26.27 -12.24 8.30
N ARG A 99 -27.20 -11.29 8.37
CA ARG A 99 -28.66 -11.54 8.37
C ARG A 99 -29.33 -11.12 7.08
N THR A 100 -28.58 -10.58 6.12
CA THR A 100 -29.15 -10.03 4.89
C THR A 100 -29.56 -11.17 3.95
N PRO A 101 -30.80 -11.17 3.43
CA PRO A 101 -31.24 -12.15 2.42
C PRO A 101 -30.80 -11.69 1.03
N ALA A 102 -29.50 -11.77 0.73
CA ALA A 102 -28.97 -11.48 -0.61
C ALA A 102 -28.21 -12.70 -1.11
N GLU A 103 -28.36 -13.02 -2.39
CA GLU A 103 -27.75 -14.20 -3.00
C GLU A 103 -26.78 -13.79 -4.12
N ASP A 104 -25.83 -14.68 -4.40
CA ASP A 104 -24.90 -14.61 -5.53
C ASP A 104 -24.30 -13.21 -5.75
N LEU A 105 -24.56 -12.61 -6.91
CA LEU A 105 -23.99 -11.32 -7.32
C LEU A 105 -24.42 -10.19 -6.39
N ALA A 106 -25.65 -10.23 -5.87
CA ALA A 106 -26.16 -9.19 -4.97
C ALA A 106 -25.44 -9.22 -3.61
N LEU A 107 -25.11 -10.42 -3.10
CA LEU A 107 -24.29 -10.53 -1.89
C LEU A 107 -22.86 -10.06 -2.16
N LEU A 108 -22.24 -10.50 -3.25
CA LEU A 108 -20.88 -10.10 -3.59
C LEU A 108 -20.76 -8.58 -3.74
N ASP A 109 -21.72 -7.92 -4.40
CA ASP A 109 -21.73 -6.46 -4.56
C ASP A 109 -21.81 -5.74 -3.20
N LYS A 110 -22.63 -6.25 -2.27
CA LYS A 110 -22.69 -5.71 -0.89
C LYS A 110 -21.34 -5.85 -0.18
N LEU A 111 -20.64 -6.98 -0.33
CA LEU A 111 -19.32 -7.19 0.25
C LEU A 111 -18.25 -6.26 -0.35
N VAL A 112 -18.24 -6.12 -1.68
CA VAL A 112 -17.33 -5.20 -2.40
C VAL A 112 -17.61 -3.75 -1.99
N THR A 113 -18.87 -3.35 -1.94
CA THR A 113 -19.30 -2.03 -1.51
C THR A 113 -18.91 -1.76 -0.05
N PHE A 114 -19.07 -2.74 0.83
CA PHE A 114 -18.62 -2.66 2.21
C PHE A 114 -17.11 -2.38 2.27
N ARG A 115 -16.29 -3.22 1.63
CA ARG A 115 -14.83 -3.04 1.57
C ARG A 115 -14.45 -1.66 1.06
N ARG A 116 -15.05 -1.20 -0.04
CA ARG A 116 -14.80 0.12 -0.62
C ARG A 116 -15.11 1.26 0.35
N LYS A 117 -16.30 1.28 0.94
CA LYS A 117 -16.73 2.34 1.88
C LYS A 117 -15.85 2.39 3.12
N THR A 118 -15.55 1.22 3.69
CA THR A 118 -14.69 1.10 4.87
C THR A 118 -13.27 1.58 4.57
N THR A 119 -12.72 1.20 3.42
CA THR A 119 -11.37 1.63 3.00
C THR A 119 -11.31 3.14 2.79
N MET A 120 -12.35 3.75 2.19
CA MET A 120 -12.41 5.21 2.00
C MET A 120 -12.48 5.98 3.32
N LYS A 121 -13.24 5.49 4.30
CA LYS A 121 -13.29 6.10 5.64
C LYS A 121 -11.97 5.97 6.37
N LEU A 122 -11.33 4.79 6.28
CA LEU A 122 -10.00 4.58 6.84
C LEU A 122 -8.97 5.52 6.19
N LYS A 123 -9.01 5.65 4.85
CA LYS A 123 -8.18 6.58 4.09
C LYS A 123 -8.31 8.01 4.61
N GLN A 124 -9.52 8.45 4.94
CA GLN A 124 -9.74 9.79 5.48
C GLN A 124 -9.03 9.98 6.83
N ALA A 125 -9.13 9.00 7.74
CA ALA A 125 -8.47 9.03 9.04
C ALA A 125 -6.94 9.02 8.92
N LEU A 126 -6.39 8.22 8.00
CA LEU A 126 -4.95 8.16 7.71
C LEU A 126 -4.44 9.46 7.08
N LYS A 127 -5.11 9.94 6.03
CA LYS A 127 -4.74 11.16 5.30
C LYS A 127 -4.76 12.38 6.21
N GLU A 128 -5.76 12.49 7.09
CA GLU A 128 -5.86 13.61 8.02
C GLU A 128 -4.64 13.68 8.94
N HIS A 129 -4.23 12.55 9.51
CA HIS A 129 -3.03 12.55 10.35
C HIS A 129 -1.77 12.83 9.52
N GLN A 130 -1.61 12.17 8.36
CA GLN A 130 -0.43 12.36 7.52
C GLN A 130 -0.25 13.82 7.09
N VAL A 131 -1.30 14.50 6.62
CA VAL A 131 -1.23 15.91 6.22
C VAL A 131 -0.80 16.79 7.38
N LYS A 132 -1.40 16.61 8.56
CA LYS A 132 -1.12 17.42 9.75
C LYS A 132 0.25 17.13 10.36
N ALA A 133 0.71 15.88 10.32
CA ALA A 133 1.97 15.46 10.91
C ALA A 133 3.17 15.70 9.97
N CYS A 134 2.92 15.92 8.68
CA CYS A 134 3.93 16.31 7.70
C CYS A 134 4.12 17.83 7.58
N ASP A 135 3.21 18.62 8.15
CA ASP A 135 3.34 20.07 8.23
C ASP A 135 4.39 20.45 9.27
N LYS A 136 5.52 21.00 8.80
CA LYS A 136 6.66 21.36 9.65
C LYS A 136 6.34 22.44 10.69
N GLU A 137 5.36 23.28 10.41
CA GLU A 137 4.98 24.40 11.29
C GLU A 137 3.95 23.94 12.33
N GLY A 138 2.99 23.09 11.92
CA GLY A 138 1.87 22.65 12.76
C GLY A 138 2.05 21.33 13.51
N CYS A 139 2.98 20.44 13.10
CA CYS A 139 3.03 19.07 13.63
C CYS A 139 3.40 18.97 15.12
N GLY A 140 4.07 19.98 15.68
CA GLY A 140 4.40 20.04 17.11
C GLY A 140 3.20 20.32 18.03
N TRP A 141 2.08 20.77 17.47
CA TRP A 141 0.91 21.25 18.23
C TRP A 141 -0.31 20.35 18.10
N LEU A 142 -0.13 19.09 17.67
CA LEU A 142 -1.22 18.15 17.46
C LEU A 142 -1.77 17.63 18.79
N LYS A 143 -3.03 17.97 19.09
CA LYS A 143 -3.70 17.64 20.37
C LYS A 143 -4.61 16.41 20.34
N TYR A 144 -4.79 15.77 19.19
CA TYR A 144 -5.65 14.58 19.05
C TYR A 144 -4.85 13.30 19.25
N LYS A 145 -5.53 12.17 19.52
CA LYS A 145 -4.91 10.84 19.65
C LYS A 145 -4.83 10.13 18.30
N VAL A 146 -3.79 9.32 18.10
CA VAL A 146 -3.65 8.46 16.94
C VAL A 146 -3.62 6.99 17.35
N ILE A 147 -3.97 6.11 16.42
CA ILE A 147 -3.81 4.67 16.57
C ILE A 147 -2.72 4.18 15.61
N ASN A 148 -1.83 3.35 16.13
CA ASN A 148 -0.87 2.60 15.33
C ASN A 148 -1.57 1.38 14.73
N CYS A 149 -1.77 1.42 13.41
CA CYS A 149 -2.42 0.35 12.67
C CYS A 149 -1.58 -0.92 12.52
N LYS A 150 -0.38 -1.04 13.10
CA LYS A 150 0.35 -2.32 13.19
C LYS A 150 0.21 -3.00 14.55
N SER A 151 0.01 -2.22 15.61
CA SER A 151 0.01 -2.73 16.99
C SER A 151 -1.32 -2.54 17.71
N CYS A 152 -2.32 -1.91 17.09
CA CYS A 152 -3.59 -1.53 17.73
C CYS A 152 -3.42 -0.63 18.96
N GLN A 153 -2.27 0.02 19.10
CA GLN A 153 -1.98 0.87 20.25
C GLN A 153 -2.36 2.31 19.97
N GLU A 154 -3.01 2.92 20.95
CA GLU A 154 -3.19 4.36 21.00
C GLU A 154 -1.86 5.04 21.37
N THR A 155 -1.51 6.09 20.64
CA THR A 155 -0.34 6.93 20.93
C THR A 155 -0.66 8.40 20.71
N LEU A 156 0.21 9.26 21.24
CA LEU A 156 0.23 10.68 20.87
C LEU A 156 0.76 10.83 19.43
N PRO A 157 0.30 11.85 18.69
CA PRO A 157 0.79 12.16 17.37
C PRO A 157 2.20 12.72 17.47
N SER A 158 3.04 12.35 16.52
CA SER A 158 4.38 12.92 16.35
C SER A 158 4.53 13.47 14.93
N CYS A 159 5.48 14.40 14.76
CA CYS A 159 5.88 14.85 13.44
C CYS A 159 6.44 13.69 12.62
N LEU A 160 5.99 13.56 11.37
CA LEU A 160 6.49 12.54 10.45
C LEU A 160 7.75 13.02 9.76
N THR A 161 8.65 12.09 9.46
CA THR A 161 9.83 12.39 8.64
C THR A 161 9.43 12.59 7.17
N LEU A 162 10.30 13.22 6.39
CA LEU A 162 10.05 13.43 4.96
C LEU A 162 9.77 12.11 4.22
N SER A 163 10.49 11.03 4.54
CA SER A 163 10.26 9.71 3.95
C SER A 163 8.90 9.11 4.33
N GLN A 164 8.40 9.37 5.54
CA GLN A 164 7.07 8.96 5.99
C GLN A 164 5.93 9.83 5.43
N CYS A 165 6.26 11.01 4.91
CA CYS A 165 5.29 11.89 4.26
C CYS A 165 5.02 11.52 2.81
N PHE A 166 6.01 10.93 2.13
CA PHE A 166 5.96 10.55 0.72
C PHE A 166 5.99 9.02 0.52
N VAL A 167 5.20 8.29 1.31
CA VAL A 167 5.09 6.81 1.20
C VAL A 167 4.50 6.37 -0.15
N ASP A 168 3.90 7.30 -0.92
CA ASP A 168 3.48 7.07 -2.30
C ASP A 168 4.68 7.26 -3.25
N SER A 169 5.57 6.26 -3.32
CA SER A 169 6.66 6.22 -4.31
C SER A 169 6.20 5.69 -5.68
N GLN A 170 4.89 5.68 -5.96
CA GLN A 170 4.46 5.74 -7.35
C GLN A 170 4.58 7.20 -7.76
N GLU A 171 5.50 7.51 -8.68
CA GLU A 171 5.51 8.76 -9.42
C GLU A 171 4.17 8.90 -10.17
N ARG A 172 3.14 9.37 -9.48
CA ARG A 172 2.13 10.17 -10.15
C ARG A 172 2.88 11.44 -10.52
N LEU A 173 3.21 11.56 -11.80
CA LEU A 173 3.63 12.80 -12.46
C LEU A 173 2.63 13.91 -12.12
N SER A 174 2.75 14.48 -10.93
CA SER A 174 2.10 15.70 -10.56
C SER A 174 2.84 16.76 -11.35
N LEU A 175 2.14 17.41 -12.26
CA LEU A 175 2.60 18.62 -12.93
C LEU A 175 3.21 19.52 -11.86
N ARG A 176 4.55 19.70 -11.91
CA ARG A 176 5.32 20.53 -10.99
C ARG A 176 4.83 21.99 -11.14
N TYR A 177 3.80 22.37 -10.38
CA TYR A 177 3.50 23.77 -10.08
C TYR A 177 4.16 24.11 -8.74
N GLY A 178 5.47 24.31 -8.80
CA GLY A 178 6.29 24.71 -7.65
C GLY A 178 7.72 24.95 -8.11
N LYS A 179 8.33 26.05 -7.66
CA LYS A 179 9.68 26.46 -8.07
C LYS A 179 10.66 25.29 -7.85
N PRO A 180 11.42 24.87 -8.88
CA PRO A 180 12.30 23.72 -8.76
C PRO A 180 13.37 23.98 -7.70
N LEU A 181 13.49 23.05 -6.75
CA LEU A 181 14.67 22.90 -5.92
C LEU A 181 15.82 22.50 -6.86
N LYS A 182 16.76 23.42 -7.07
CA LYS A 182 18.02 23.33 -7.82
C LYS A 182 18.28 21.93 -8.42
N ASP A 183 17.86 21.75 -9.67
CA ASP A 183 18.08 20.51 -10.41
C ASP A 183 19.58 20.18 -10.43
N PRO A 184 19.99 18.96 -10.04
CA PRO A 184 21.34 18.50 -10.35
C PRO A 184 21.51 18.51 -11.88
N ASN A 185 22.72 18.78 -12.38
CA ASN A 185 23.09 18.95 -13.80
C ASN A 185 22.84 17.71 -14.70
N ILE A 186 21.91 16.82 -14.36
CA ILE A 186 21.54 15.59 -15.07
C ILE A 186 21.21 15.86 -16.54
N ALA A 187 20.47 16.94 -16.84
CA ALA A 187 20.16 17.31 -18.23
C ALA A 187 21.41 17.69 -19.02
N ARG A 188 22.40 18.33 -18.39
CA ARG A 188 23.66 18.74 -19.03
C ARG A 188 24.56 17.54 -19.29
N THR A 189 24.62 16.59 -18.35
CA THR A 189 25.40 15.37 -18.48
C THR A 189 24.83 14.46 -19.57
N GLY A 190 23.50 14.31 -19.63
CA GLY A 190 22.84 13.51 -20.66
C GLY A 190 23.08 14.05 -22.07
N VAL A 191 22.92 15.37 -22.27
CA VAL A 191 23.17 16.01 -23.58
C VAL A 191 24.64 15.88 -24.00
N ALA A 192 25.58 16.03 -23.07
CA ALA A 192 27.01 15.85 -23.36
C ALA A 192 27.33 14.42 -23.81
N ILE A 193 26.76 13.41 -23.16
CA ILE A 193 26.97 12.00 -23.54
C ILE A 193 26.44 11.72 -24.94
N VAL A 194 25.24 12.23 -25.27
CA VAL A 194 24.63 12.02 -26.60
C VAL A 194 25.45 12.70 -27.70
N LEU A 195 25.92 13.93 -27.48
CA LEU A 195 26.77 14.64 -28.44
C LEU A 195 28.12 13.93 -28.65
N CYS A 196 28.74 13.44 -27.58
CA CYS A 196 30.00 12.70 -27.69
C CYS A 196 29.82 11.38 -28.46
N MET A 197 28.77 10.60 -28.16
CA MET A 197 28.49 9.35 -28.88
C MET A 197 28.18 9.61 -30.36
N GLY A 198 27.41 10.65 -30.67
CA GLY A 198 27.12 11.06 -32.05
C GLY A 198 28.38 11.46 -32.81
N GLY A 199 29.28 12.23 -32.18
CA GLY A 199 30.57 12.62 -32.76
C GLY A 199 31.47 11.42 -33.07
N VAL A 200 31.58 10.46 -32.14
CA VAL A 200 32.37 9.24 -32.35
C VAL A 200 31.83 8.42 -33.52
N LEU A 201 30.51 8.22 -33.60
CA LEU A 201 29.89 7.50 -34.72
C LEU A 201 30.16 8.20 -36.05
N PHE A 202 30.04 9.53 -36.10
CA PHE A 202 30.32 10.28 -37.32
C PHE A 202 31.77 10.09 -37.78
N LEU A 203 32.75 10.19 -36.86
CA LEU A 203 34.16 9.98 -37.19
C LEU A 203 34.45 8.55 -37.70
N VAL A 204 33.81 7.54 -37.13
CA VAL A 204 33.91 6.15 -37.61
C VAL A 204 33.37 6.04 -39.03
N THR A 205 32.19 6.61 -39.32
CA THR A 205 31.60 6.55 -40.66
C THR A 205 32.46 7.26 -41.71
N ILE A 206 33.01 8.44 -41.40
CA ILE A 206 33.93 9.16 -42.29
C ILE A 206 35.21 8.36 -42.51
N SER A 207 35.79 7.77 -41.46
CA SER A 207 37.00 6.97 -41.57
C SER A 207 36.80 5.76 -42.50
N VAL A 208 35.65 5.07 -42.38
CA VAL A 208 35.29 3.96 -43.29
C VAL A 208 35.15 4.45 -44.73
N ILE A 209 34.48 5.58 -44.96
CA ILE A 209 34.32 6.16 -46.30
C ILE A 209 35.68 6.53 -46.90
N VAL A 210 36.56 7.19 -46.14
CA VAL A 210 37.89 7.59 -46.60
C VAL A 210 38.74 6.36 -46.92
N VAL A 211 38.73 5.33 -46.06
CA VAL A 211 39.47 4.08 -46.30
C VAL A 211 38.91 3.36 -47.53
N TYR A 212 37.59 3.29 -47.68
CA TYR A 212 36.93 2.70 -48.85
C TYR A 212 37.33 3.42 -50.14
N TRP A 213 37.26 4.75 -50.17
CA TRP A 213 37.67 5.54 -51.33
C TRP A 213 39.17 5.42 -51.62
N ARG A 214 40.02 5.41 -50.59
CA ARG A 214 41.46 5.22 -50.76
C ARG A 214 41.75 3.85 -51.36
N ASN A 215 41.12 2.78 -50.85
CA ASN A 215 41.31 1.42 -51.36
C ASN A 215 40.80 1.28 -52.80
N ARG A 216 39.68 1.92 -53.14
CA ARG A 216 39.13 1.92 -54.51
C ARG A 216 39.97 2.74 -55.49
N LEU A 217 40.63 3.80 -55.04
CA LEU A 217 41.61 4.56 -55.83
C LEU A 217 42.86 3.74 -56.14
N PHE A 218 43.25 2.81 -55.26
CA PHE A 218 44.36 1.87 -55.50
C PHE A 218 44.01 0.73 -56.48
N GLU A 219 42.74 0.46 -56.78
CA GLU A 219 42.33 -0.50 -57.82
C GLU A 219 42.41 0.07 -59.26
N PHE A 220 42.68 1.38 -59.42
CA PHE A 220 42.77 2.05 -60.73
C PHE A 220 44.20 2.51 -61.11
N VAL A 221 45.23 2.02 -60.41
CA VAL A 221 46.66 2.20 -60.75
C VAL A 221 47.32 0.86 -61.03
#